data_AF-A0A355KUY2-F1
#
_entry.id   AF-A0A355KUY2-F1
#
_cell.length_a   1.000
_cell.length_b   1.000
_cell.length_c   1.000
_cell.angle_alpha   90.00
_cell.angle_beta   90.00
_cell.angle_gamma   90.00
#
_symmetry.space_group_name_H-M   'P 1'
#
loop_
_entity.id
_entity.type
_entity.pdbx_description
1 polymer ?
#
loop_
_entity_poly.entity_id
_entity_poly.type
_entity_poly.pdbx_seq_one_letter_code
_entity_poly.pdbx_strand_id
1 'polypeptide(L)'
;METEAWKKFGRFIKKNWFIALCAICVIFLIVFNAFRLRSKFLETSLSSCITLLVAIIISYLYSQKENNKRKQKDILLDLMMSIKNTISESSVCKIDPTMDKSIITMRNRDIGNKMDLLERYKNEFGFSEDFDGAKKQFEEYRSTIDNHIDDLDYLSKSELELKRPITLMDNKIFEAMLKLYK
;
A
#
# COMPACT_ATOMS: atom_id res chain seq x y z
N MET A 1 22.57 16.73 21.50
CA MET A 1 21.35 16.93 20.67
C MET A 1 21.69 17.32 19.23
N GLU A 2 22.71 18.16 18.99
CA GLU A 2 23.13 18.57 17.63
C GLU A 2 23.66 17.41 16.76
N THR A 3 24.42 16.47 17.32
CA THR A 3 25.09 15.40 16.55
C THR A 3 24.14 14.39 15.89
N GLU A 4 22.98 14.13 16.51
CA GLU A 4 21.90 13.29 15.96
C GLU A 4 21.18 13.99 14.79
N ALA A 5 20.95 15.31 14.92
CA ALA A 5 20.32 16.12 13.89
C ALA A 5 21.19 16.18 12.63
N TRP A 6 22.49 16.41 12.76
CA TRP A 6 23.44 16.42 11.64
C TRP A 6 23.56 15.06 10.94
N LYS A 7 23.51 13.94 11.68
CA LYS A 7 23.49 12.59 11.09
C LYS A 7 22.18 12.27 10.36
N LYS A 8 21.03 12.70 10.88
CA LYS A 8 19.74 12.60 10.17
C LYS A 8 19.72 13.47 8.91
N PHE A 9 20.25 14.68 9.01
CA PHE A 9 20.37 15.62 7.90
C PHE A 9 21.29 15.10 6.79
N GLY A 10 22.45 14.52 7.14
CA GLY A 10 23.37 13.91 6.17
C GLY A 10 22.78 12.69 5.45
N ARG A 11 22.02 11.83 6.16
CA ARG A 11 21.29 10.72 5.53
C ARG A 11 20.17 11.21 4.61
N PHE A 12 19.49 12.29 4.99
CA PHE A 12 18.47 12.94 4.18
C PHE A 12 19.07 13.55 2.91
N ILE A 13 20.21 14.26 3.00
CA ILE A 13 20.92 14.81 1.84
C ILE A 13 21.38 13.71 0.90
N LYS A 14 21.97 12.61 1.41
CA LYS A 14 22.39 11.48 0.55
C LYS A 14 21.22 10.85 -0.20
N LYS A 15 20.07 10.70 0.46
CA LYS A 15 18.86 10.15 -0.16
C LYS A 15 18.24 11.12 -1.18
N ASN A 16 18.40 12.43 -0.98
CA ASN A 16 17.70 13.49 -1.71
C ASN A 16 18.67 14.49 -2.35
N TRP A 17 19.76 13.98 -2.91
CA TRP A 17 20.90 14.77 -3.38
C TRP A 17 20.52 15.82 -4.43
N PHE A 18 19.49 15.55 -5.26
CA PHE A 18 18.99 16.49 -6.26
C PHE A 18 18.35 17.74 -5.64
N ILE A 19 17.55 17.61 -4.58
CA ILE A 19 16.96 18.76 -3.88
C ILE A 19 18.02 19.54 -3.13
N ALA A 20 18.99 18.85 -2.52
CA ALA A 20 20.13 19.50 -1.89
C ALA A 20 20.94 20.32 -2.92
N LEU A 21 21.13 19.79 -4.14
CA LEU A 21 21.77 20.49 -5.24
C LEU A 21 20.98 21.73 -5.68
N CYS A 22 19.65 21.62 -5.84
CA CYS A 22 18.80 22.78 -6.14
C CYS A 22 18.86 23.86 -5.04
N ALA A 23 18.82 23.46 -3.77
CA ALA A 23 18.95 24.38 -2.64
C ALA A 23 20.34 25.05 -2.60
N ILE A 24 21.41 24.30 -2.86
CA ILE A 24 22.78 24.82 -2.97
C ILE A 24 22.88 25.80 -4.14
N CYS A 25 22.28 25.51 -5.30
CA CYS A 25 22.25 26.45 -6.43
C CYS A 25 21.53 27.75 -6.07
N VAL A 26 20.41 27.69 -5.33
CA VAL A 26 19.70 28.90 -4.87
C VAL A 26 20.54 29.67 -3.85
N ILE A 27 21.17 29.00 -2.89
CA ILE A 27 22.07 29.62 -1.90
C ILE A 27 23.29 30.23 -2.60
N PHE A 28 23.87 29.53 -3.57
CA PHE A 28 24.97 30.02 -4.40
C PHE A 28 24.56 31.27 -5.18
N LEU A 29 23.36 31.28 -5.78
CA LEU A 29 22.82 32.47 -6.44
C LEU A 29 22.60 33.63 -5.46
N ILE A 30 22.15 33.38 -4.23
CA ILE A 30 22.01 34.40 -3.17
C ILE A 30 23.37 34.99 -2.80
N VAL A 31 24.37 34.14 -2.53
CA VAL A 31 25.73 34.57 -2.14
C VAL A 31 26.43 35.28 -3.31
N PHE A 32 26.33 34.72 -4.53
CA PHE A 32 26.88 35.33 -5.73
C PHE A 32 26.23 36.69 -6.04
N ASN A 33 24.93 36.83 -5.83
CA ASN A 33 24.23 38.11 -5.96
C ASN A 33 24.73 39.13 -4.92
N ALA A 34 24.85 38.74 -3.65
CA ALA A 34 25.39 39.59 -2.58
C ALA A 34 26.83 40.06 -2.84
N PHE A 35 27.66 39.22 -3.48
CA PHE A 35 29.05 39.56 -3.80
C PHE A 35 29.24 40.33 -5.12
N ARG A 36 28.35 40.19 -6.12
CA ARG A 36 28.61 40.69 -7.49
C ARG A 36 27.74 41.85 -7.97
N LEU A 37 26.66 42.25 -7.30
CA LEU A 37 25.78 43.30 -7.83
C LEU A 37 25.87 44.66 -7.12
N ARG A 38 26.84 45.45 -7.60
CA ARG A 38 26.64 46.87 -7.95
C ARG A 38 26.01 47.05 -9.36
N SER A 39 25.75 45.97 -10.11
CA SER A 39 25.32 46.04 -11.51
C SER A 39 24.13 45.12 -11.87
N LYS A 40 22.94 45.62 -11.55
CA LYS A 40 21.60 45.55 -12.21
C LYS A 40 21.14 44.40 -13.15
N PHE A 41 21.81 43.26 -13.32
CA PHE A 41 21.40 42.24 -14.31
C PHE A 41 20.54 41.07 -13.79
N LEU A 42 20.24 41.01 -12.49
CA LEU A 42 19.26 40.09 -11.89
C LEU A 42 18.39 40.87 -10.89
N GLU A 43 17.39 41.62 -11.36
CA GLU A 43 16.38 42.32 -10.53
C GLU A 43 15.48 41.37 -9.72
N THR A 44 15.91 40.13 -9.50
CA THR A 44 15.25 39.20 -8.60
C THR A 44 15.59 39.62 -7.17
N SER A 45 14.63 40.25 -6.50
CA SER A 45 14.75 40.61 -5.10
C SER A 45 15.12 39.39 -4.24
N LEU A 46 15.87 39.61 -3.15
CA LEU A 46 16.18 38.58 -2.15
C LEU A 46 14.92 37.80 -1.72
N SER A 47 13.78 38.49 -1.66
CA SER A 47 12.48 37.89 -1.38
C SER A 47 12.08 36.81 -2.40
N SER A 48 12.33 37.02 -3.69
CA SER A 48 12.02 36.06 -4.75
C SER A 48 12.89 34.80 -4.65
N CYS A 49 14.16 34.93 -4.27
CA CYS A 49 15.03 33.77 -4.01
C CYS A 49 14.54 32.96 -2.81
N ILE A 50 14.12 33.62 -1.73
CA ILE A 50 13.56 32.96 -0.53
C ILE A 50 12.24 32.26 -0.88
N THR A 51 11.35 32.92 -1.61
CA THR A 51 10.08 32.34 -2.06
C THR A 51 10.31 31.08 -2.90
N LEU A 52 11.29 31.11 -3.80
CA LEU A 52 11.64 29.96 -4.63
C LEU A 52 12.20 28.79 -3.80
N LEU A 53 13.03 29.09 -2.80
CA LEU A 53 13.55 28.07 -1.87
C LEU A 53 12.43 27.42 -1.05
N VAL A 54 11.50 28.23 -0.52
CA VAL A 54 10.33 27.74 0.21
C VAL A 54 9.44 26.89 -0.70
N ALA A 55 9.19 27.33 -1.93
CA ALA A 55 8.40 26.58 -2.91
C ALA A 55 9.01 25.20 -3.23
N ILE A 56 10.34 25.11 -3.38
CA ILE A 56 11.05 23.83 -3.59
C ILE A 56 10.85 22.91 -2.38
N ILE A 57 11.03 23.42 -1.15
CA ILE A 57 10.89 22.62 0.07
C ILE A 57 9.46 22.10 0.22
N ILE A 58 8.45 22.97 0.07
CA ILE A 58 7.04 22.57 0.18
C ILE A 58 6.68 21.55 -0.90
N SER A 59 7.05 21.80 -2.16
CA SER A 59 6.80 20.88 -3.28
C SER A 59 7.44 19.52 -3.02
N TYR A 60 8.65 19.50 -2.46
CA TYR A 60 9.35 18.28 -2.13
C TYR A 60 8.67 17.48 -1.01
N LEU A 61 8.29 18.14 0.09
CA LEU A 61 7.58 17.48 1.20
C LEU A 61 6.24 16.91 0.74
N TYR A 62 5.50 17.69 -0.05
CA TYR A 62 4.24 17.25 -0.63
C TYR A 62 4.43 16.05 -1.57
N SER A 63 5.40 16.12 -2.48
CA SER A 63 5.72 15.03 -3.41
C SER A 63 6.14 13.75 -2.69
N GLN A 64 6.94 13.84 -1.62
CA GLN A 64 7.28 12.66 -0.81
C GLN A 64 6.07 12.04 -0.11
N LYS A 65 5.21 12.87 0.48
CA LYS A 65 3.99 12.38 1.14
C LYS A 65 3.11 11.63 0.14
N GLU A 66 2.92 12.21 -1.03
CA GLU A 66 2.11 11.62 -2.10
C GLU A 66 2.73 10.32 -2.63
N ASN A 67 4.05 10.29 -2.83
CA ASN A 67 4.76 9.09 -3.27
C ASN A 67 4.69 7.96 -2.22
N ASN A 68 4.83 8.27 -0.93
CA ASN A 68 4.67 7.27 0.13
C ASN A 68 3.24 6.71 0.17
N LYS A 69 2.22 7.56 0.02
CA LYS A 69 0.83 7.13 -0.04
C LYS A 69 0.56 6.22 -1.24
N ARG A 70 1.12 6.54 -2.40
CA ARG A 70 1.06 5.68 -3.60
C ARG A 70 1.70 4.32 -3.36
N LYS A 71 2.90 4.28 -2.78
CA LYS A 71 3.56 3.02 -2.43
C LYS A 71 2.76 2.18 -1.45
N GLN A 72 2.08 2.81 -0.48
CA GLN A 72 1.18 2.08 0.42
C GLN A 72 -0.01 1.48 -0.34
N LYS A 73 -0.62 2.25 -1.26
CA LYS A 73 -1.68 1.73 -2.16
C LYS A 73 -1.18 0.54 -2.97
N ASP A 74 0.02 0.61 -3.54
CA ASP A 74 0.63 -0.49 -4.31
C ASP A 74 0.81 -1.76 -3.46
N ILE A 75 1.33 -1.63 -2.24
CA ILE A 75 1.49 -2.76 -1.31
C ILE A 75 0.13 -3.37 -0.94
N LEU A 76 -0.88 -2.54 -0.72
CA LEU A 76 -2.23 -3.02 -0.43
C LEU A 76 -2.85 -3.74 -1.64
N LEU A 77 -2.63 -3.23 -2.85
CA LEU A 77 -3.05 -3.88 -4.09
C LEU A 77 -2.37 -5.23 -4.28
N ASP A 78 -1.06 -5.32 -4.03
CA ASP A 78 -0.32 -6.59 -4.07
C ASP A 78 -0.86 -7.60 -3.05
N LEU A 79 -1.20 -7.14 -1.85
CA LEU A 79 -1.80 -7.98 -0.80
C LEU A 79 -3.19 -8.48 -1.22
N MET A 80 -4.05 -7.61 -1.74
CA MET A 80 -5.36 -7.96 -2.28
C MET A 80 -5.25 -8.95 -3.45
N MET A 81 -4.30 -8.72 -4.36
CA MET A 81 -4.04 -9.60 -5.49
C MET A 81 -3.52 -10.97 -5.04
N SER A 82 -2.68 -11.01 -4.00
CA SER A 82 -2.23 -12.27 -3.40
C SER A 82 -3.42 -13.09 -2.88
N ILE A 83 -4.40 -12.46 -2.22
CA ILE A 83 -5.62 -13.14 -1.80
C ILE A 83 -6.40 -13.66 -3.02
N LYS A 84 -6.64 -12.81 -4.04
CA LYS A 84 -7.34 -13.20 -5.27
C LYS A 84 -6.69 -14.41 -5.95
N ASN A 85 -5.35 -14.42 -6.03
CA ASN A 85 -4.60 -15.53 -6.59
C ASN A 85 -4.83 -16.81 -5.80
N THR A 86 -4.76 -16.76 -4.47
CA THR A 86 -4.99 -17.93 -3.61
C THR A 86 -6.42 -18.45 -3.75
N ILE A 87 -7.44 -17.59 -3.78
CA ILE A 87 -8.85 -18.03 -3.89
C ILE A 87 -9.25 -18.47 -5.30
N SER A 88 -8.50 -18.06 -6.33
CA SER A 88 -8.70 -18.48 -7.72
C SER A 88 -8.16 -19.89 -7.99
N GLU A 89 -7.40 -20.47 -7.06
CA GLU A 89 -6.93 -21.85 -7.17
C GLU A 89 -8.13 -22.81 -7.20
N SER A 90 -8.16 -23.72 -8.16
CA SER A 90 -9.25 -24.70 -8.30
C SER A 90 -9.44 -25.54 -7.04
N SER A 91 -8.34 -25.84 -6.34
CA SER A 91 -8.27 -26.60 -5.09
C SER A 91 -8.95 -25.93 -3.89
N VAL A 92 -9.37 -24.67 -4.01
CA VAL A 92 -10.15 -23.94 -2.99
C VAL A 92 -11.60 -24.41 -2.97
N CYS A 93 -12.16 -24.71 -4.15
CA CYS A 93 -13.55 -25.15 -4.32
C CYS A 93 -13.66 -26.64 -4.67
N LYS A 94 -12.64 -27.22 -5.32
CA LYS A 94 -12.58 -28.63 -5.71
C LYS A 94 -11.69 -29.39 -4.74
N ILE A 95 -12.28 -29.89 -3.67
CA ILE A 95 -11.58 -30.66 -2.64
C ILE A 95 -11.57 -32.13 -3.05
N ASP A 96 -10.36 -32.70 -3.12
CA ASP A 96 -10.19 -34.14 -3.34
C ASP A 96 -10.34 -34.87 -1.99
N PRO A 97 -11.09 -35.98 -1.92
CA PRO A 97 -11.20 -36.80 -0.70
C PRO A 97 -9.86 -37.27 -0.12
N THR A 98 -8.82 -37.34 -0.95
CA THR A 98 -7.45 -37.74 -0.58
C THR A 98 -6.54 -36.57 -0.22
N MET A 99 -7.04 -35.32 -0.31
CA MET A 99 -6.28 -34.13 0.02
C MET A 99 -5.89 -34.10 1.50
N ASP A 100 -4.67 -33.69 1.80
CA ASP A 100 -4.25 -33.46 3.17
C ASP A 100 -5.00 -32.26 3.77
N LYS A 101 -5.74 -32.51 4.86
CA LYS A 101 -6.47 -31.50 5.65
C LYS A 101 -5.58 -30.34 6.08
N SER A 102 -4.28 -30.61 6.30
CA SER A 102 -3.30 -29.60 6.68
C SER A 102 -3.15 -28.53 5.60
N ILE A 103 -3.24 -28.90 4.31
CA ILE A 103 -3.13 -27.98 3.18
C ILE A 103 -4.32 -27.01 3.17
N ILE A 104 -5.53 -27.54 3.35
CA ILE A 104 -6.76 -26.74 3.40
C ILE A 104 -6.70 -25.75 4.58
N THR A 105 -6.31 -26.24 5.76
CA THR A 105 -6.21 -25.42 6.98
C THR A 105 -5.13 -24.34 6.85
N MET A 106 -3.96 -24.68 6.30
CA MET A 106 -2.89 -23.72 6.06
C MET A 106 -3.31 -22.64 5.07
N ARG A 107 -4.02 -22.99 4.00
CA ARG A 107 -4.55 -22.03 3.03
C ARG A 107 -5.55 -21.08 3.69
N ASN A 108 -6.49 -21.59 4.47
CA ASN A 108 -7.45 -20.77 5.20
C ASN A 108 -6.75 -19.81 6.17
N ARG A 109 -5.72 -20.29 6.86
CA ARG A 109 -4.92 -19.45 7.75
C ARG A 109 -4.17 -18.35 6.99
N ASP A 110 -3.59 -18.68 5.83
CA ASP A 110 -2.89 -17.70 4.99
C ASP A 110 -3.84 -16.59 4.50
N ILE A 111 -5.02 -16.95 4.00
CA ILE A 111 -6.05 -15.98 3.60
C ILE A 111 -6.48 -15.12 4.80
N GLY A 112 -6.76 -15.73 5.95
CA GLY A 112 -7.14 -15.03 7.17
C GLY A 112 -6.09 -14.01 7.62
N ASN A 113 -4.82 -14.41 7.64
CA ASN A 113 -3.72 -13.51 8.02
C ASN A 113 -3.61 -12.30 7.08
N LYS A 114 -3.81 -12.50 5.77
CA LYS A 114 -3.81 -11.41 4.78
C LYS A 114 -5.02 -10.49 4.95
N MET A 115 -6.19 -11.04 5.26
CA MET A 115 -7.38 -10.26 5.59
C MET A 115 -7.16 -9.41 6.86
N ASP A 116 -6.57 -9.97 7.91
CA ASP A 116 -6.24 -9.23 9.15
C ASP A 116 -5.21 -8.12 8.91
N LEU A 117 -4.28 -8.32 7.96
CA LEU A 117 -3.37 -7.27 7.50
C LEU A 117 -4.11 -6.11 6.82
N LEU A 118 -5.06 -6.41 5.92
CA LEU A 118 -5.87 -5.40 5.24
C LEU A 118 -6.81 -4.65 6.20
N GLU A 119 -7.35 -5.34 7.21
CA GLU A 119 -8.26 -4.74 8.19
C GLU A 119 -7.66 -3.51 8.87
N ARG A 120 -6.36 -3.54 9.15
CA ARG A 120 -5.63 -2.42 9.77
C ARG A 120 -5.66 -1.13 8.94
N TYR A 121 -5.84 -1.24 7.62
CA TYR A 121 -5.75 -0.11 6.69
C TYR A 121 -7.08 0.22 6.00
N LYS A 122 -8.14 -0.56 6.24
CA LYS A 122 -9.44 -0.43 5.56
C LYS A 122 -10.09 0.96 5.69
N ASN A 123 -9.94 1.58 6.85
CA ASN A 123 -10.48 2.91 7.13
C ASN A 123 -9.63 4.03 6.51
N GLU A 124 -8.30 3.91 6.60
CA GLU A 124 -7.35 4.92 6.10
C GLU A 124 -7.49 5.13 4.59
N PHE A 125 -7.75 4.05 3.85
CA PHE A 125 -7.85 4.06 2.39
C PHE A 125 -9.29 3.95 1.87
N GLY A 126 -10.30 4.01 2.75
CA GLY A 126 -11.70 4.15 2.37
C GLY A 126 -12.34 2.93 1.69
N PHE A 127 -11.90 1.72 2.04
CA PHE A 127 -12.43 0.47 1.47
C PHE A 127 -13.09 -0.45 2.51
N SER A 128 -13.45 0.08 3.70
CA SER A 128 -14.01 -0.73 4.81
C SER A 128 -15.24 -1.53 4.42
N GLU A 129 -16.21 -0.92 3.73
CA GLU A 129 -17.46 -1.59 3.37
C GLU A 129 -17.23 -2.85 2.49
N ASP A 130 -16.38 -2.72 1.46
CA ASP A 130 -16.10 -3.85 0.57
C ASP A 130 -15.24 -4.90 1.28
N PHE A 131 -14.30 -4.46 2.12
CA PHE A 131 -13.52 -5.37 2.96
C PHE A 131 -14.40 -6.16 3.92
N ASP A 132 -15.33 -5.51 4.62
CA ASP A 132 -16.24 -6.16 5.56
C ASP A 132 -17.17 -7.14 4.82
N GLY A 133 -17.60 -6.78 3.60
CA GLY A 133 -18.27 -7.68 2.69
C GLY A 133 -17.43 -8.91 2.32
N ALA A 134 -16.17 -8.73 1.91
CA ALA A 134 -15.27 -9.81 1.58
C ALA A 134 -14.95 -10.71 2.79
N LYS A 135 -14.73 -10.12 3.96
CA LYS A 135 -14.44 -10.83 5.21
C LYS A 135 -15.62 -11.70 5.63
N LYS A 136 -16.85 -11.19 5.53
CA LYS A 136 -18.06 -11.98 5.78
C LYS A 136 -18.15 -13.21 4.86
N GLN A 137 -17.87 -13.06 3.57
CA GLN A 137 -17.88 -14.17 2.62
C GLN A 137 -16.77 -15.19 2.91
N PHE A 138 -15.59 -14.71 3.30
CA PHE A 138 -14.51 -15.59 3.73
C PHE A 138 -14.86 -16.38 5.00
N GLU A 139 -15.50 -15.75 5.99
CA GLU A 139 -15.96 -16.42 7.21
C GLU A 139 -17.04 -17.47 6.91
N GLU A 140 -17.95 -17.20 5.97
CA GLU A 140 -18.93 -18.18 5.51
C GLU A 140 -18.26 -19.40 4.86
N TYR A 141 -17.36 -19.18 3.89
CA TYR A 141 -16.55 -20.24 3.28
C TYR A 141 -15.79 -21.05 4.34
N ARG A 142 -15.09 -20.35 5.23
CA ARG A 142 -14.27 -20.96 6.27
C ARG A 142 -15.13 -21.78 7.23
N SER A 143 -16.33 -21.31 7.59
CA SER A 143 -17.24 -22.07 8.45
C SER A 143 -17.68 -23.37 7.78
N THR A 144 -17.98 -23.38 6.47
CA THR A 144 -18.32 -24.62 5.76
C THR A 144 -17.17 -25.61 5.81
N ILE A 145 -15.94 -25.14 5.54
CA ILE A 145 -14.73 -25.97 5.62
C ILE A 145 -14.50 -26.48 7.04
N ASP A 146 -14.45 -25.60 8.04
CA ASP A 146 -14.10 -25.95 9.42
C ASP A 146 -15.13 -26.94 10.01
N ASN A 147 -16.41 -26.83 9.65
CA ASN A 147 -17.46 -27.76 10.09
C ASN A 147 -17.37 -29.16 9.46
N HIS A 148 -16.77 -29.28 8.28
CA HIS A 148 -16.73 -30.54 7.51
C HIS A 148 -15.30 -30.98 7.18
N ILE A 149 -14.28 -30.41 7.83
CA ILE A 149 -12.86 -30.71 7.55
C ILE A 149 -12.52 -32.18 7.80
N ASP A 150 -13.28 -32.82 8.69
CA ASP A 150 -13.15 -34.25 8.97
C ASP A 150 -13.90 -35.16 7.98
N ASP A 151 -14.82 -34.60 7.19
CA ASP A 151 -15.60 -35.27 6.16
C ASP A 151 -15.27 -34.70 4.76
N LEU A 152 -14.13 -35.13 4.22
CA LEU A 152 -13.69 -34.69 2.90
C LEU A 152 -14.58 -35.23 1.77
N ASP A 153 -15.32 -36.31 1.98
CA ASP A 153 -16.27 -36.84 0.99
C ASP A 153 -17.44 -35.86 0.81
N TYR A 154 -17.96 -35.30 1.91
CA TYR A 154 -18.92 -34.21 1.84
C TYR A 154 -18.35 -33.00 1.10
N LEU A 155 -17.18 -32.51 1.51
CA LEU A 155 -16.56 -31.32 0.90
C LEU A 155 -16.28 -31.48 -0.60
N SER A 156 -15.96 -32.70 -1.06
CA SER A 156 -15.77 -32.99 -2.49
C SER A 156 -17.04 -32.81 -3.33
N LYS A 157 -18.22 -32.93 -2.71
CA LYS A 157 -19.54 -32.77 -3.34
C LYS A 157 -20.11 -31.35 -3.19
N SER A 158 -19.52 -30.54 -2.33
CA SER A 158 -19.97 -29.18 -2.00
C SER A 158 -19.31 -28.07 -2.83
N GLU A 159 -18.77 -28.37 -4.03
CA GLU A 159 -18.08 -27.39 -4.88
C GLU A 159 -18.91 -26.10 -5.09
N LEU A 160 -20.21 -26.24 -5.38
CA LEU A 160 -21.09 -25.08 -5.60
C LEU A 160 -21.29 -24.23 -4.35
N GLU A 161 -21.37 -24.88 -3.19
CA GLU A 161 -21.53 -24.22 -1.90
C GLU A 161 -20.27 -23.45 -1.52
N LEU A 162 -19.08 -24.00 -1.80
CA LEU A 162 -17.79 -23.34 -1.58
C LEU A 162 -17.52 -22.22 -2.60
N LYS A 163 -17.95 -22.41 -3.86
CA LYS A 163 -17.67 -21.47 -4.94
C LYS A 163 -18.45 -20.16 -4.81
N ARG A 164 -19.68 -20.19 -4.28
CA ARG A 164 -20.49 -18.99 -4.07
C ARG A 164 -19.78 -17.94 -3.20
N PRO A 165 -19.41 -18.21 -1.94
CA PRO A 165 -18.76 -17.22 -1.09
C PRO A 165 -17.41 -16.77 -1.66
N ILE A 166 -16.63 -17.67 -2.27
CA ILE A 166 -15.37 -17.31 -2.92
C ILE A 166 -15.56 -16.33 -4.08
N THR A 167 -16.58 -16.53 -4.92
CA THR A 167 -16.88 -15.61 -6.03
C THR A 167 -17.31 -14.25 -5.52
N LEU A 168 -18.14 -14.21 -4.47
CA LEU A 168 -18.59 -12.96 -3.86
C LEU A 168 -17.45 -12.22 -3.16
N MET A 169 -16.57 -12.96 -2.48
CA MET A 169 -15.34 -12.44 -1.88
C MET A 169 -14.43 -11.85 -2.96
N ASP A 170 -14.24 -12.54 -4.08
CA ASP A 170 -13.42 -12.06 -5.20
C ASP A 170 -13.91 -10.72 -5.78
N ASN A 171 -15.22 -10.61 -5.99
CA ASN A 171 -15.88 -9.38 -6.45
C ASN A 171 -15.69 -8.24 -5.44
N LYS A 172 -15.87 -8.51 -4.14
CA LYS A 172 -15.70 -7.51 -3.08
C LYS A 172 -14.26 -7.03 -2.94
N ILE A 173 -13.28 -7.93 -3.06
CA ILE A 173 -11.87 -7.53 -3.10
C ILE A 173 -11.60 -6.68 -4.33
N PHE A 174 -12.17 -7.02 -5.49
CA PHE A 174 -12.01 -6.20 -6.70
C PHE A 174 -12.61 -4.79 -6.54
N GLU A 175 -13.79 -4.66 -5.95
CA GLU A 175 -14.39 -3.36 -5.60
C GLU A 175 -13.48 -2.55 -4.67
N ALA A 176 -12.90 -3.19 -3.64
CA ALA A 176 -11.93 -2.57 -2.74
C ALA A 176 -10.68 -2.07 -3.49
N MET A 177 -10.14 -2.88 -4.40
CA MET A 177 -9.00 -2.51 -5.25
C MET A 177 -9.32 -1.28 -6.10
N LEU A 178 -10.52 -1.20 -6.70
CA LEU A 178 -10.94 -0.04 -7.50
C LEU A 178 -11.03 1.23 -6.65
N LYS A 179 -11.44 1.14 -5.38
CA LYS A 179 -11.44 2.28 -4.46
C LYS A 179 -10.03 2.76 -4.12
N LEU A 180 -9.02 1.89 -4.12
CA LEU A 180 -7.62 2.31 -3.94
C LEU A 180 -7.09 3.18 -5.10
N TYR A 181 -7.66 3.05 -6.30
CA TYR A 181 -7.28 3.90 -7.45
C TYR A 181 -7.97 5.26 -7.47
N LYS A 182 -9.04 5.45 -6.68
CA LYS A 182 -9.68 6.74 -6.48
C LYS A 182 -8.88 7.62 -5.50
#